data_AF-A0A960CV77-F1
#
_entry.id   AF-A0A960CV77-F1
#
_cell.length_a   1.000
_cell.length_b   1.000
_cell.length_c   1.000
_cell.angle_alpha   90.00
_cell.angle_beta   90.00
_cell.angle_gamma   90.00
#
_symmetry.space_group_name_H-M   'P 1'
#
loop_
_entity.id
_entity.type
_entity.pdbx_description
1 polymer ?
#
loop_
_entity_poly.entity_id
_entity_poly.type
_entity_poly.pdbx_seq_one_letter_code
_entity_poly.pdbx_strand_id
1 'polypeptide(L)'
;MRIAVLVLAGLAVGAVLTATAAHAHVTAAPPPAHTHPLQPPPGPVVDPDPVVAVQNFQGQIAELHDNWQTLSPDERNQRLKTLQQTAPLIEAETRNLAPGEQLQVEGMLLSAMFQLADLLRQMR
;
A
#
# COMPACT_ATOMS: atom_id res chain seq x y z
N MET A 1 -31.09 -12.40 -28.12
CA MET A 1 -30.68 -10.99 -27.96
C MET A 1 -31.16 -10.45 -26.63
N ARG A 2 -30.24 -10.18 -25.69
CA ARG A 2 -30.41 -9.26 -24.55
C ARG A 2 -29.01 -8.74 -24.19
N ILE A 3 -28.73 -7.48 -24.51
CA ILE A 3 -27.44 -6.82 -24.33
C ILE A 3 -27.49 -6.11 -22.97
N ALA A 4 -26.59 -6.46 -22.05
CA ALA A 4 -26.41 -5.74 -20.80
C ALA A 4 -25.39 -4.63 -21.00
N VAL A 5 -25.86 -3.39 -20.97
CA VAL A 5 -25.05 -2.16 -21.05
C VAL A 5 -24.61 -1.79 -19.63
N LEU A 6 -23.30 -1.68 -19.42
CA LEU A 6 -22.72 -1.07 -18.22
C LEU A 6 -22.21 0.33 -18.61
N VAL A 7 -22.88 1.37 -18.12
CA VAL A 7 -22.44 2.76 -18.23
C VAL A 7 -21.52 3.06 -17.06
N LEU A 8 -20.22 3.20 -17.32
CA LEU A 8 -19.28 3.90 -16.45
C LEU A 8 -19.40 5.40 -16.70
N ALA A 9 -19.67 6.16 -15.64
CA ALA A 9 -19.46 7.60 -15.63
C ALA A 9 -18.76 7.95 -14.31
N GLY A 10 -17.45 8.16 -14.39
CA GLY A 10 -16.69 8.87 -13.37
C GLY A 10 -16.76 10.37 -13.64
N LEU A 11 -16.84 11.17 -12.59
CA LEU A 11 -16.49 12.60 -12.62
C LEU A 11 -16.12 13.09 -11.22
N ALA A 12 -14.99 13.79 -11.17
CA ALA A 12 -14.28 14.27 -10.00
C ALA A 12 -14.77 15.67 -9.54
N VAL A 13 -14.06 16.20 -8.53
CA VAL A 13 -14.06 17.59 -8.00
C VAL A 13 -15.12 17.81 -6.90
N GLY A 14 -14.84 18.26 -5.68
CA GLY A 14 -13.75 19.08 -5.14
C GLY A 14 -14.36 20.34 -4.52
N ALA A 15 -13.91 20.70 -3.31
CA ALA A 15 -14.16 21.93 -2.53
C ALA A 15 -15.13 21.82 -1.34
N VAL A 16 -14.58 21.92 -0.12
CA VAL A 16 -15.24 22.62 0.98
C VAL A 16 -14.24 23.60 1.59
N LEU A 17 -14.45 24.87 1.31
CA LEU A 17 -13.80 26.01 1.95
C LEU A 17 -14.55 26.36 3.25
N THR A 18 -13.75 26.60 4.29
CA THR A 18 -13.91 27.58 5.38
C THR A 18 -15.20 27.62 6.20
N ALA A 19 -15.08 27.45 7.52
CA ALA A 19 -15.44 28.48 8.50
C ALA A 19 -15.05 28.07 9.94
N THR A 20 -14.02 28.74 10.46
CA THR A 20 -13.93 29.31 11.83
C THR A 20 -14.64 28.58 12.97
N ALA A 21 -13.86 27.80 13.73
CA ALA A 21 -14.21 27.44 15.10
C ALA A 21 -13.95 28.65 16.01
N ALA A 22 -15.01 29.34 16.40
CA ALA A 22 -15.00 30.22 17.56
C ALA A 22 -15.11 29.35 18.80
N HIS A 23 -13.99 28.98 19.45
CA HIS A 23 -14.02 28.42 20.80
C HIS A 23 -13.15 29.23 21.76
N ALA A 24 -13.76 29.47 22.91
CA ALA A 24 -13.42 30.45 23.91
C ALA A 24 -12.07 30.18 24.59
N HIS A 25 -11.45 31.31 24.92
CA HIS A 25 -10.44 31.52 25.93
C HIS A 25 -10.70 30.66 27.19
N VAL A 26 -9.82 29.68 27.44
CA VAL A 26 -9.57 29.14 28.77
C VAL A 26 -8.08 29.27 29.04
N THR A 27 -7.77 30.19 29.94
CA THR A 27 -6.49 30.34 30.62
C THR A 27 -6.04 28.99 31.19
N ALA A 28 -5.00 28.42 30.59
CA ALA A 28 -4.19 27.37 31.20
C ALA A 28 -2.74 27.84 31.17
N ALA A 29 -2.12 27.89 32.35
CA ALA A 29 -0.73 28.27 32.55
C ALA A 29 0.21 27.52 31.59
N PRO A 30 1.33 28.13 31.15
CA PRO A 30 2.26 27.46 30.25
C PRO A 30 2.77 26.16 30.91
N PRO A 31 2.70 25.00 30.22
CA PRO A 31 3.35 23.80 30.73
C PRO A 31 4.86 24.04 30.81
N PRO A 32 5.56 23.41 31.76
CA PRO A 32 7.01 23.50 31.83
C PRO A 32 7.58 23.07 30.47
N ALA A 33 8.38 23.94 29.86
CA ALA A 33 9.06 23.66 28.62
C ALA A 33 9.98 22.45 28.84
N HIS A 34 9.49 21.27 28.50
CA HIS A 34 10.34 20.11 28.28
C HIS A 34 11.12 20.42 27.02
N THR A 35 12.32 20.96 27.20
CA THR A 35 13.35 21.01 26.17
C THR A 35 13.63 19.57 25.76
N HIS A 36 12.89 19.08 24.77
CA HIS A 36 13.35 17.93 24.02
C HIS A 36 14.67 18.36 23.38
N PRO A 37 15.81 17.71 23.68
CA PRO A 37 16.93 17.82 22.77
C PRO A 37 16.40 17.44 21.39
N LEU A 38 16.73 18.24 20.39
CA LEU A 38 16.47 17.93 18.99
C LEU A 38 17.09 16.56 18.73
N GLN A 39 16.28 15.51 18.83
CA GLN A 39 16.67 14.19 18.38
C GLN A 39 16.95 14.37 16.89
N PRO A 40 18.18 14.11 16.42
CA PRO A 40 18.43 14.12 14.98
C PRO A 40 17.40 13.20 14.33
N PRO A 41 16.93 13.52 13.10
CA PRO A 41 16.01 12.64 12.38
C PRO A 41 16.58 11.22 12.51
N PRO A 42 15.75 10.23 12.92
CA PRO A 42 16.21 8.86 13.03
C PRO A 42 16.99 8.55 11.76
N GLY A 43 18.25 8.13 11.92
CA GLY A 43 19.14 7.80 10.81
C GLY A 43 18.41 6.90 9.82
N PRO A 44 18.85 6.87 8.55
CA PRO A 44 18.06 6.34 7.45
C PRO A 44 17.41 5.04 7.89
N VAL A 45 16.08 5.07 8.02
CA VAL A 45 15.29 3.85 7.94
C VAL A 45 15.73 3.30 6.59
N VAL A 46 16.55 2.26 6.62
CA VAL A 46 16.92 1.53 5.41
C VAL A 46 15.63 0.85 5.01
N ASP A 47 14.78 1.63 4.35
CA ASP A 47 13.66 1.14 3.59
C ASP A 47 14.26 0.12 2.62
N PRO A 48 13.80 -1.14 2.64
CA PRO A 48 14.38 -2.15 1.78
C PRO A 48 14.29 -1.64 0.34
N ASP A 49 15.39 -1.83 -0.41
CA ASP A 49 15.44 -1.43 -1.81
C ASP A 49 14.14 -1.87 -2.52
N PRO A 50 13.47 -0.98 -3.27
CA PRO A 50 12.14 -1.25 -3.82
C PRO A 50 12.14 -2.47 -4.75
N VAL A 51 13.27 -2.78 -5.38
CA VAL A 51 13.45 -4.01 -6.17
C VAL A 51 13.40 -5.23 -5.27
N VAL A 52 14.02 -5.17 -4.09
CA VAL A 52 13.96 -6.24 -3.08
C VAL A 52 12.55 -6.39 -2.52
N ALA A 53 11.82 -5.29 -2.29
CA ALA A 53 10.42 -5.33 -1.85
C ALA A 53 9.52 -6.07 -2.86
N VAL A 54 9.65 -5.75 -4.16
CA VAL A 54 8.91 -6.47 -5.22
C VAL A 54 9.32 -7.94 -5.31
N GLN A 55 10.62 -8.26 -5.22
CA GLN A 55 11.09 -9.64 -5.25
C GLN A 55 10.56 -10.47 -4.07
N ASN A 56 10.53 -9.89 -2.87
CA ASN A 56 9.93 -10.52 -1.70
C ASN A 56 8.42 -10.72 -1.87
N PHE A 57 7.74 -9.78 -2.53
CA PHE A 57 6.32 -9.90 -2.85
C PHE A 57 6.07 -11.05 -3.85
N GLN A 58 6.86 -11.13 -4.92
CA GLN A 58 6.83 -12.26 -5.86
C GLN A 58 7.13 -13.59 -5.17
N GLY A 59 8.13 -13.62 -4.28
CA GLY A 59 8.47 -14.80 -3.49
C GLY A 59 7.29 -15.26 -2.62
N GLN A 60 6.60 -14.35 -1.94
CA GLN A 60 5.42 -14.70 -1.13
C GLN A 60 4.26 -15.24 -1.98
N ILE A 61 4.07 -14.74 -3.21
CA ILE A 61 3.07 -15.27 -4.15
C ILE A 61 3.46 -16.69 -4.57
N ALA A 62 4.72 -16.91 -4.94
CA ALA A 62 5.23 -18.22 -5.33
C ALA A 62 5.13 -19.24 -4.18
N GLU A 63 5.53 -18.86 -2.96
CA GLU A 63 5.38 -19.71 -1.78
C GLU A 63 3.93 -20.07 -1.51
N LEU A 64 3.01 -19.10 -1.62
CA LEU A 64 1.58 -19.33 -1.44
C LEU A 64 1.02 -20.27 -2.51
N HIS A 65 1.46 -20.12 -3.76
CA HIS A 65 1.10 -21.00 -4.87
C HIS A 65 1.61 -22.43 -4.64
N ASP A 66 2.90 -22.59 -4.35
CA ASP A 66 3.55 -23.89 -4.21
C ASP A 66 3.02 -24.67 -3.01
N ASN A 67 2.76 -23.97 -1.90
CA ASN A 67 2.22 -24.58 -0.69
C ASN A 67 0.70 -24.53 -0.64
N TRP A 68 0.02 -24.15 -1.72
CA TRP A 68 -1.41 -23.89 -1.67
C TRP A 68 -2.17 -25.09 -1.10
N GLN A 69 -1.95 -26.30 -1.62
CA GLN A 69 -2.67 -27.50 -1.19
C GLN A 69 -2.34 -27.96 0.23
N THR A 70 -1.15 -27.61 0.74
CA THR A 70 -0.68 -28.03 2.07
C THR A 70 -1.14 -27.08 3.18
N LEU A 71 -1.36 -25.80 2.85
CA LEU A 71 -1.87 -24.79 3.78
C LEU A 71 -3.33 -25.03 4.14
N SER A 72 -3.70 -24.74 5.39
CA SER A 72 -5.10 -24.72 5.83
C SER A 72 -5.85 -23.51 5.22
N PRO A 73 -7.20 -23.57 5.14
CA PRO A 73 -7.99 -22.47 4.58
C PRO A 73 -7.75 -21.10 5.26
N ASP A 74 -7.58 -21.09 6.58
CA ASP A 74 -7.31 -19.87 7.34
C ASP A 74 -5.93 -19.29 7.03
N GLU A 75 -4.89 -20.13 6.93
CA GLU A 75 -3.55 -19.70 6.56
C GLU A 75 -3.49 -19.12 5.15
N ARG A 76 -4.19 -19.75 4.19
CA ARG A 76 -4.32 -19.24 2.83
C ARG A 76 -4.94 -17.85 2.81
N ASN A 77 -6.07 -17.67 3.51
CA ASN A 77 -6.75 -16.39 3.59
C ASN A 77 -5.90 -15.31 4.27
N GLN A 78 -5.18 -15.67 5.33
CA GLN A 78 -4.27 -14.77 6.02
C GLN A 78 -3.15 -14.31 5.08
N ARG A 79 -2.46 -15.24 4.41
CA ARG A 79 -1.38 -14.91 3.47
C ARG A 79 -1.88 -14.11 2.28
N LEU A 80 -3.05 -14.46 1.73
CA LEU A 80 -3.66 -13.73 0.65
C LEU A 80 -3.99 -12.28 1.04
N LYS A 81 -4.53 -12.09 2.25
CA LYS A 81 -4.81 -10.75 2.78
C LYS A 81 -3.53 -9.94 2.95
N THR A 82 -2.46 -10.55 3.46
CA THR A 82 -1.14 -9.89 3.55
C THR A 82 -0.67 -9.45 2.17
N LEU A 83 -0.70 -10.34 1.16
CA LEU A 83 -0.31 -9.99 -0.21
C LEU A 83 -1.12 -8.81 -0.77
N GLN A 84 -2.44 -8.81 -0.57
CA GLN A 84 -3.31 -7.71 -1.01
C GLN A 84 -3.00 -6.38 -0.30
N GLN A 85 -2.53 -6.43 0.94
CA GLN A 85 -2.14 -5.23 1.70
C GLN A 85 -0.74 -4.73 1.34
N THR A 86 0.16 -5.63 0.95
CA THR A 86 1.55 -5.28 0.58
C THR A 86 1.63 -4.58 -0.78
N ALA A 87 0.82 -5.00 -1.77
CA ALA A 87 0.82 -4.40 -3.11
C ALA A 87 0.70 -2.85 -3.13
N PRO A 88 -0.27 -2.22 -2.45
CA PRO A 88 -0.39 -0.75 -2.46
C PRO A 88 0.74 -0.04 -1.70
N LEU A 89 1.42 -0.71 -0.77
CA LEU A 89 2.58 -0.14 -0.08
C LEU A 89 3.76 -0.03 -1.05
N ILE A 90 4.06 -1.13 -1.77
CA ILE A 90 5.12 -1.15 -2.77
C ILE A 90 4.81 -0.17 -3.90
N GLU A 91 3.55 -0.05 -4.32
CA GLU A 91 3.14 0.95 -5.32
C GLU A 91 3.41 2.38 -4.84
N ALA A 92 3.10 2.69 -3.58
CA ALA A 92 3.37 4.00 -3.00
C ALA A 92 4.88 4.30 -2.92
N GLU A 93 5.69 3.32 -2.55
CA GLU A 93 7.16 3.43 -2.55
C GLU A 93 7.70 3.62 -3.96
N THR A 94 7.19 2.86 -4.93
CA THR A 94 7.59 2.92 -6.35
C THR A 94 7.41 4.32 -6.93
N ARG A 95 6.31 5.00 -6.57
CA ARG A 95 6.02 6.38 -7.03
C ARG A 95 6.98 7.44 -6.48
N ASN A 96 7.74 7.13 -5.43
CA ASN A 96 8.73 8.04 -4.85
C ASN A 96 10.14 7.86 -5.45
N LEU A 97 10.32 6.91 -6.37
CA LEU A 97 11.61 6.60 -6.99
C LEU A 97 11.95 7.55 -8.14
N ALA A 98 13.22 7.54 -8.54
CA ALA A 98 13.64 8.21 -9.77
C ALA A 98 12.98 7.54 -10.99
N PRO A 99 12.69 8.27 -12.09
CA PRO A 99 11.91 7.74 -13.22
C PRO A 99 12.46 6.46 -13.86
N GLY A 100 13.78 6.28 -13.87
CA GLY A 100 14.42 5.07 -14.39
C GLY A 100 14.18 3.84 -13.52
N GLU A 101 14.29 4.01 -12.19
CA GLU A 101 14.06 2.95 -11.20
C GLU A 101 12.57 2.64 -11.07
N GLN A 102 11.73 3.67 -11.12
CA GLN A 102 10.28 3.54 -11.09
C GLN A 102 9.80 2.59 -12.20
N LEU A 103 10.19 2.81 -13.45
CA LEU A 103 9.76 1.97 -14.58
C LEU A 103 10.14 0.50 -14.40
N GLN A 104 11.33 0.25 -13.85
CA GLN A 104 11.80 -1.10 -13.57
C GLN A 104 10.95 -1.77 -12.48
N VAL A 105 10.78 -1.11 -11.34
CA VAL A 105 10.03 -1.61 -10.18
C VAL A 105 8.56 -1.79 -10.54
N GLU A 106 7.97 -0.83 -11.25
CA GLU A 106 6.58 -0.88 -11.73
C GLU A 106 6.35 -2.07 -12.67
N GLY A 107 7.27 -2.35 -13.59
CA GLY A 107 7.20 -3.53 -14.45
C GLY A 107 7.23 -4.85 -13.67
N MET A 108 8.11 -4.94 -12.66
CA MET A 108 8.18 -6.13 -11.80
C MET A 108 6.94 -6.28 -10.91
N LEU A 109 6.43 -5.16 -10.37
CA LEU A 109 5.22 -5.13 -9.54
C LEU A 109 4.00 -5.53 -10.36
N LEU A 110 3.87 -5.03 -11.59
CA LEU A 110 2.80 -5.44 -12.52
C LEU A 110 2.86 -6.94 -12.79
N SER A 111 4.04 -7.49 -13.06
CA SER A 111 4.21 -8.94 -13.24
C SER A 111 3.78 -9.73 -12.01
N ALA A 112 4.15 -9.26 -10.80
CA ALA A 112 3.74 -9.89 -9.55
C ALA A 112 2.22 -9.83 -9.35
N MET A 113 1.59 -8.69 -9.66
CA MET A 113 0.13 -8.54 -9.58
C MET A 113 -0.60 -9.47 -10.55
N PHE A 114 -0.06 -9.72 -11.75
CA PHE A 114 -0.58 -10.73 -12.66
C PHE A 114 -0.48 -12.14 -12.09
N GLN A 115 0.65 -12.51 -11.46
CA GLN A 115 0.80 -13.81 -10.79
C GLN A 115 -0.20 -13.97 -9.65
N LEU A 116 -0.42 -12.94 -8.84
CA LEU A 116 -1.42 -12.96 -7.78
C LEU A 116 -2.85 -13.08 -8.33
N ALA A 117 -3.16 -12.38 -9.43
CA ALA A 117 -4.48 -12.46 -10.07
C ALA A 117 -4.75 -13.83 -10.72
N ASP A 118 -3.72 -14.43 -11.34
CA ASP A 118 -3.79 -15.77 -11.91
C ASP A 118 -3.98 -16.82 -10.80
N LEU A 119 -3.23 -16.70 -9.71
CA LEU A 119 -3.42 -17.52 -8.51
C LEU A 119 -4.87 -17.46 -8.03
N LEU A 120 -5.41 -16.25 -7.83
CA LEU A 120 -6.80 -16.03 -7.41
C LEU A 120 -7.83 -16.62 -8.38
N ARG A 121 -7.54 -16.57 -9.69
CA ARG A 121 -8.39 -17.15 -10.73
C ARG A 121 -8.40 -18.67 -10.65
N GLN A 122 -7.26 -19.30 -10.41
CA GLN A 122 -7.14 -20.76 -10.32
C GLN A 122 -7.89 -21.33 -9.11
N MET A 123 -8.08 -20.54 -8.05
CA MET A 123 -8.84 -20.97 -6.85
C MET A 123 -10.36 -20.88 -6.99
N ARG A 124 -10.86 -20.26 -8.06
CA ARG A 124 -12.26 -19.90 -8.23
C ARG A 124 -13.03 -20.98 -8.99
#